data_AF-A0A3D3ZJU0-F1
#
_entry.id   AF-A0A3D3ZJU0-F1
#
_cell.length_a   1.000
_cell.length_b   1.000
_cell.length_c   1.000
_cell.angle_alpha   90.00
_cell.angle_beta   90.00
_cell.angle_gamma   90.00
#
_symmetry.space_group_name_H-M   'P 1'
#
loop_
_entity.id
_entity.type
_entity.pdbx_description
1 polymer ?
#
loop_
_entity_poly.entity_id
_entity_poly.type
_entity_poly.pdbx_seq_one_letter_code
_entity_poly.pdbx_strand_id
1 'polypeptide(L)'
;GRRLLYTDPRKFGRIELWARDCEAVAFKGLGPEPLSTAFRAEHLAQALAGRKSSIKQVLLAQEVVAGIGNIYADEALYYASI
;
A
#
# COMPACT_ATOMS: atom_id res chain seq x y z
N GLY A 1 -2.79 34.00 -10.59
CA GLY A 1 -3.47 32.69 -10.82
C GLY A 1 -2.89 31.63 -9.89
N ARG A 2 -3.62 30.52 -9.67
CA ARG A 2 -3.14 29.39 -8.87
C ARG A 2 -2.30 28.45 -9.74
N ARG A 3 -1.26 27.83 -9.16
CA ARG A 3 -0.35 26.90 -9.84
C ARG A 3 -0.26 25.59 -9.05
N LEU A 4 -0.25 24.47 -9.76
CA LEU A 4 0.06 23.13 -9.23
C LEU A 4 1.31 22.63 -9.94
N LEU A 5 2.31 22.19 -9.18
CA LEU A 5 3.58 21.69 -9.72
C LEU A 5 3.82 20.27 -9.22
N TYR A 6 4.13 19.37 -10.15
CA TYR A 6 4.62 18.02 -9.86
C TYR A 6 6.13 17.99 -10.11
N THR A 7 6.91 17.73 -9.05
CA THR A 7 8.36 17.68 -9.11
C THR A 7 8.83 16.30 -8.69
N ASP A 8 9.49 15.59 -9.59
CA ASP A 8 10.04 14.25 -9.34
C ASP A 8 11.50 14.18 -9.81
N PRO A 9 12.47 14.56 -8.96
CA PRO A 9 13.88 14.59 -9.32
C PRO A 9 14.45 13.22 -9.70
N ARG A 10 13.87 12.14 -9.15
CA ARG A 10 14.35 10.75 -9.36
C ARG A 10 13.62 10.03 -10.49
N LYS A 11 12.53 10.61 -11.02
CA LYS A 11 11.74 10.07 -12.14
C LYS A 11 11.14 8.69 -11.85
N PHE A 12 10.74 8.43 -10.60
CA PHE A 12 10.09 7.18 -10.21
C PHE A 12 8.57 7.28 -10.08
N GLY A 13 8.05 8.49 -9.87
CA GLY A 13 6.61 8.71 -9.84
C GLY A 13 6.03 8.80 -11.26
N ARG A 14 4.70 8.70 -11.34
CA ARG A 14 3.97 8.65 -12.61
C ARG A 14 2.78 9.60 -12.56
N ILE A 15 2.48 10.20 -13.71
CA ILE A 15 1.21 10.87 -13.98
C ILE A 15 0.60 10.12 -15.14
N GLU A 16 -0.58 9.57 -14.92
CA GLU A 16 -1.30 8.77 -15.92
C GLU A 16 -2.67 9.40 -16.14
N LEU A 17 -3.11 9.43 -17.40
CA LEU A 17 -4.43 9.93 -17.79
C LEU A 17 -5.29 8.74 -18.19
N TRP A 18 -6.37 8.53 -17.45
CA TRP A 18 -7.29 7.42 -17.65
C TRP A 18 -8.67 7.95 -18.08
N ALA A 19 -9.38 7.16 -18.89
CA ALA A 19 -10.80 7.37 -19.09
C ALA A 19 -11.55 7.14 -17.76
N ARG A 20 -12.64 7.88 -17.52
CA ARG A 20 -13.32 7.89 -16.20
C ARG A 20 -13.85 6.51 -15.78
N ASP A 21 -14.26 5.71 -16.75
CA ASP A 21 -14.77 4.35 -16.57
C ASP A 21 -13.67 3.30 -16.26
N CYS A 22 -12.39 3.67 -16.35
CA CYS A 22 -11.26 2.78 -16.08
C CYS A 22 -10.71 2.89 -14.64
N GLU A 23 -11.38 3.58 -13.72
CA GLU A 23 -10.90 3.78 -12.35
C GLU A 23 -10.60 2.45 -11.63
N ALA A 24 -11.49 1.47 -11.76
CA ALA A 24 -11.30 0.13 -11.19
C ALA A 24 -10.07 -0.61 -11.77
N VAL A 25 -9.62 -0.24 -12.97
CA VAL A 25 -8.43 -0.82 -13.60
C VAL A 25 -7.17 -0.21 -13.02
N ALA A 26 -7.16 1.11 -12.76
CA ALA A 26 -5.99 1.84 -12.25
C ALA A 26 -5.52 1.32 -10.88
N PHE A 27 -6.45 0.85 -10.04
CA PHE A 27 -6.16 0.37 -8.69
C PHE A 27 -6.31 -1.16 -8.55
N LYS A 28 -6.44 -1.88 -9.67
CA LYS A 28 -6.63 -3.33 -9.66
C LYS A 28 -5.42 -4.03 -9.01
N GLY A 29 -5.71 -4.90 -8.04
CA GLY A 29 -4.69 -5.71 -7.36
C GLY A 29 -4.07 -5.04 -6.14
N LEU A 30 -4.48 -3.82 -5.78
CA LEU A 30 -4.17 -3.25 -4.47
C LEU A 30 -5.00 -3.92 -3.37
N GLY A 31 -4.39 -4.10 -2.21
CA GLY A 31 -5.05 -4.50 -0.99
C GLY A 31 -5.92 -3.38 -0.41
N PRO A 32 -6.60 -3.64 0.73
CA PRO A 32 -7.35 -2.60 1.42
C PRO A 32 -6.48 -1.44 1.87
N GLU A 33 -7.08 -0.26 1.98
CA GLU A 33 -6.45 0.91 2.58
C GLU A 33 -6.28 0.70 4.09
N PRO A 34 -5.09 0.92 4.69
CA PRO A 34 -4.79 0.62 6.10
C PRO A 34 -5.67 1.36 7.11
N LEU A 35 -6.20 2.53 6.75
CA LEU A 35 -7.09 3.30 7.62
C LEU A 35 -8.57 2.95 7.42
N SER A 36 -8.89 2.05 6.49
CA SER A 36 -10.25 1.61 6.24
C SER A 36 -10.67 0.46 7.14
N THR A 37 -11.98 0.27 7.33
CA THR A 37 -12.55 -0.87 8.08
C THR A 37 -12.32 -2.23 7.40
N ALA A 38 -11.83 -2.24 6.16
CA ALA A 38 -11.47 -3.47 5.46
C ALA A 38 -10.12 -4.04 5.93
N PHE A 39 -9.21 -3.19 6.42
CA PHE A 39 -7.94 -3.64 6.99
C PHE A 39 -8.11 -3.95 8.48
N ARG A 40 -8.17 -5.23 8.81
CA ARG A 40 -8.36 -5.74 10.18
C ARG A 40 -7.54 -6.99 10.43
N ALA A 41 -7.45 -7.39 11.70
CA ALA A 41 -6.59 -8.50 12.14
C ALA A 41 -6.84 -9.80 11.36
N GLU A 42 -8.10 -10.12 11.03
CA GLU A 42 -8.46 -11.33 10.29
C GLU A 42 -7.90 -11.32 8.86
N HIS A 43 -7.93 -10.17 8.19
CA HIS A 43 -7.35 -10.00 6.85
C HIS A 43 -5.84 -10.23 6.87
N LEU A 44 -5.14 -9.64 7.85
CA LEU A 44 -3.69 -9.82 7.97
C LEU A 44 -3.32 -11.27 8.34
N ALA A 45 -4.07 -11.89 9.25
CA ALA A 45 -3.87 -13.30 9.61
C ALA A 45 -4.05 -14.23 8.39
N GLN A 46 -5.09 -14.00 7.58
CA GLN A 46 -5.31 -14.74 6.33
C GLN A 46 -4.19 -14.49 5.32
N ALA A 47 -3.73 -13.25 5.18
CA ALA A 47 -2.63 -12.90 4.29
C ALA A 47 -1.30 -13.57 4.70
N LEU A 48 -1.07 -13.76 6.00
CA LEU A 48 0.11 -14.43 6.55
C LEU A 48 0.02 -15.96 6.48
N ALA A 49 -1.19 -16.53 6.46
CA ALA A 49 -1.39 -17.97 6.52
C ALA A 49 -0.65 -18.72 5.39
N GLY A 50 0.22 -19.65 5.78
CA GLY A 50 0.98 -20.49 4.84
C GLY A 50 2.15 -19.78 4.14
N ARG A 51 2.40 -18.49 4.40
CA ARG A 51 3.57 -17.78 3.84
C ARG A 51 4.82 -18.08 4.67
N LYS A 52 5.96 -18.21 3.98
CA LYS A 52 7.30 -18.33 4.59
C LYS A 52 8.07 -17.00 4.62
N SER A 53 7.52 -15.95 4.01
CA SER A 53 8.08 -14.60 4.00
C SER A 53 7.99 -13.96 5.39
N SER A 54 8.89 -13.01 5.69
CA SER A 54 8.82 -12.26 6.94
C SER A 54 7.58 -11.36 6.98
N ILE A 55 7.09 -11.03 8.18
CA ILE A 55 5.94 -10.13 8.34
C ILE A 55 6.19 -8.75 7.71
N LYS A 56 7.44 -8.24 7.76
CA LYS A 56 7.83 -7.01 7.07
C LYS A 56 7.61 -7.09 5.57
N GLN A 57 8.02 -8.19 4.93
CA GLN A 57 7.79 -8.38 3.49
C GLN A 57 6.31 -8.42 3.15
N VAL A 58 5.48 -9.00 4.02
CA VAL A 58 4.03 -9.05 3.83
C VAL A 58 3.40 -7.67 3.97
N LEU A 59 3.85 -6.85 4.92
CA LEU A 59 3.36 -5.46 5.09
C LEU A 59 3.74 -4.53 3.94
N LEU A 60 4.85 -4.79 3.26
CA LEU A 60 5.28 -4.01 2.09
C LEU A 60 4.58 -4.41 0.79
N ALA A 61 3.92 -5.57 0.78
CA ALA A 61 3.20 -6.08 -0.37
C ALA A 61 1.90 -5.28 -0.58
N GLN A 62 1.86 -4.46 -1.64
CA GLN A 62 0.75 -3.53 -1.89
C GLN A 62 -0.57 -4.26 -2.18
N GLU A 63 -0.52 -5.53 -2.57
CA GLU A 63 -1.67 -6.41 -2.73
C GLU A 63 -2.25 -6.91 -1.40
N VAL A 64 -1.47 -6.85 -0.31
CA VAL A 64 -1.91 -7.22 1.04
C VAL A 64 -2.48 -6.00 1.76
N VAL A 65 -1.80 -4.86 1.70
CA VAL A 65 -2.24 -3.59 2.27
C VAL A 65 -1.60 -2.46 1.48
N ALA A 66 -2.42 -1.56 0.93
CA ALA A 66 -1.91 -0.46 0.11
C ALA A 66 -1.31 0.64 0.99
N GLY A 67 -0.30 1.37 0.50
CA GLY A 67 0.20 2.59 1.15
C GLY A 67 1.17 2.39 2.31
N ILE A 68 1.37 1.16 2.81
CA ILE A 68 2.42 0.89 3.81
C ILE A 68 3.78 0.80 3.11
N GLY A 69 4.65 1.76 3.43
CA GLY A 69 6.04 1.81 2.98
C GLY A 69 7.04 1.37 4.05
N ASN A 70 8.33 1.35 3.70
CA ASN A 70 9.41 0.89 4.58
C ASN A 70 9.39 1.49 6.00
N ILE A 71 9.20 2.81 6.10
CA ILE A 71 9.22 3.52 7.39
C ILE A 71 8.13 2.98 8.31
N TYR A 72 6.88 3.01 7.85
CA TYR A 72 5.75 2.60 8.67
C TYR A 72 5.68 1.10 8.92
N ALA A 73 6.20 0.26 8.00
CA ALA A 73 6.36 -1.16 8.27
C ALA A 73 7.32 -1.41 9.45
N ASP A 74 8.45 -0.70 9.48
CA ASP A 74 9.43 -0.82 10.58
C ASP A 74 8.88 -0.24 11.89
N GLU A 75 8.25 0.93 11.86
CA GLU A 75 7.65 1.54 13.04
C GLU A 75 6.53 0.66 13.62
N ALA A 76 5.64 0.13 12.78
CA ALA A 76 4.54 -0.73 13.24
C ALA A 76 5.06 -2.02 13.91
N LEU A 77 6.08 -2.65 13.34
CA LEU A 77 6.69 -3.85 13.91
C LEU A 77 7.42 -3.55 15.22
N TYR A 78 8.13 -2.41 15.29
CA TYR A 78 8.74 -1.94 16.53
C TYR A 78 7.70 -1.74 17.64
N TYR A 79 6.61 -1.01 17.35
CA TYR A 79 5.54 -0.79 18.33
C TYR A 79 4.81 -2.08 18.72
N ALA A 80 4.69 -3.04 17.80
CA ALA A 80 4.11 -4.35 18.08
C ALA A 80 5.09 -5.32 18.77
N SER A 81 6.38 -4.98 18.85
CA SER A 81 7.45 -5.85 19.37
C SER A 81 7.56 -7.20 18.64
N ILE A 82 7.52 -7.16 17.30
CA ILE A 82 7.63 -8.32 16.40
C ILE A 82 8.90 -8.25 15.56
#